data_AF-A0A8B6EE47-F1
#
_entry.id   AF-A0A8B6EE47-F1
#
_cell.length_a   1.000
_cell.length_b   1.000
_cell.length_c   1.000
_cell.angle_alpha   90.00
_cell.angle_beta   90.00
_cell.angle_gamma   90.00
#
_symmetry.space_group_name_H-M   'P 1'
#
loop_
_entity.id
_entity.type
_entity.pdbx_description
1 polymer ?
#
loop_
_entity_poly.entity_id
_entity_poly.type
_entity_poly.pdbx_seq_one_letter_code
_entity_poly.pdbx_strand_id
1 'polypeptide(L)'
;MSQLSEEESNFLRFYYLNLKIASKAVRVYFDSVHPPSGLAAELGKTFTSVTLKGLRFITKPQLQKLYPSTGSTVVRSEHFDTTLIVCLLRNMTPRESAPITGWDNLPQPGDTSTGADLARVKWYRNKLVHSEVGKLSPAGFTQYWGDLEGAIERLGGKTLLKEAQSAQHIVLDKSLTEMLNMVRICVNDVAEHAEKIDNLQLDIENQKTIKMEHENKIQRLHDSLQQGEGETLKLATELSDHKGTIDKCQEEIEACSKDIEKMGHIMEGIQAKALEGQNKVDELTQHLVGLVCKHDTKMKEFDEQIAIQGIQMTKHDVQLAKHDVQFSKHDEQITIHGEQVANFDGQLAKQGENIVMHGEQLALHVEQLANLDGQLAKHDETVTTQAEQMAKHDTQMATCVKDIDSMKKKQFDTGVSS
;
A
#
# COMPACT_ATOMS: atom_id res chain seq x y z
N MET A 1 94.58 48.57 -23.14
CA MET A 1 93.84 47.98 -24.26
C MET A 1 94.82 47.15 -25.04
N SER A 2 94.58 45.84 -25.13
CA SER A 2 95.37 44.95 -25.98
C SER A 2 95.32 45.47 -27.42
N GLN A 3 96.47 45.57 -28.06
CA GLN A 3 96.58 45.91 -29.47
C GLN A 3 95.90 44.80 -30.28
N LEU A 4 94.99 45.16 -31.20
CA LEU A 4 94.34 44.20 -32.09
C LEU A 4 95.39 43.46 -32.90
N SER A 5 95.21 42.15 -33.09
CA SER A 5 96.01 41.40 -34.05
C SER A 5 95.76 41.90 -35.47
N GLU A 6 96.68 41.57 -36.39
CA GLU A 6 96.52 41.89 -37.81
C GLU A 6 95.23 41.27 -38.38
N GLU A 7 94.90 40.03 -37.99
CA GLU A 7 93.68 39.35 -38.43
C GLU A 7 92.40 40.01 -37.91
N GLU A 8 92.42 40.50 -36.67
CA GLU A 8 91.30 41.25 -36.09
C GLU A 8 91.14 42.62 -36.75
N SER A 9 92.26 43.27 -37.08
CA SER A 9 92.26 44.54 -37.78
C SER A 9 91.73 44.39 -39.22
N ASN A 10 92.14 43.34 -39.91
CA ASN A 10 91.66 42.99 -41.24
C ASN A 10 90.15 42.67 -41.23
N PHE A 11 89.70 41.89 -40.24
CA PHE A 11 88.28 41.60 -40.08
C PHE A 11 87.47 42.88 -39.90
N LEU A 12 87.90 43.79 -39.02
CA LEU A 12 87.22 45.06 -38.77
C LEU A 12 87.12 45.95 -40.01
N ARG A 13 88.23 46.11 -40.73
CA ARG A 13 88.28 46.91 -41.96
C ARG A 13 87.32 46.35 -43.00
N PHE A 14 87.33 45.03 -43.17
CA PHE A 14 86.46 44.37 -44.12
C PHE A 14 84.97 44.39 -43.68
N TYR A 15 84.71 44.24 -42.39
CA TYR A 15 83.38 44.40 -41.80
C TYR A 15 82.82 45.80 -42.04
N TYR A 16 83.64 46.84 -41.83
CA TYR A 16 83.30 48.23 -42.13
C TYR A 16 83.02 48.43 -43.62
N LEU A 17 83.91 47.95 -44.50
CA LEU A 17 83.73 48.00 -45.95
C LEU A 17 82.37 47.42 -46.35
N ASN A 18 82.05 46.22 -45.87
CA ASN A 18 80.84 45.51 -46.26
C ASN A 18 79.55 46.18 -45.72
N LEU A 19 79.52 46.51 -44.42
CA LEU A 19 78.31 47.03 -43.77
C LEU A 19 78.05 48.52 -44.03
N LYS A 20 79.09 49.31 -44.28
CA LYS A 20 78.92 50.75 -44.53
C LYS A 20 78.97 51.04 -46.02
N ILE A 21 80.09 50.71 -46.68
CA ILE A 21 80.37 51.18 -48.03
C ILE A 21 79.66 50.33 -49.08
N ALA A 22 79.82 49.00 -49.03
CA ALA A 22 79.16 48.10 -49.99
C ALA A 22 77.63 48.13 -49.83
N SER A 23 77.14 48.21 -48.59
CA SER A 23 75.70 48.36 -48.33
C SER A 23 75.14 49.68 -48.85
N LYS A 24 75.92 50.76 -48.82
CA LYS A 24 75.58 52.05 -49.46
C LYS A 24 75.61 51.94 -50.98
N ALA A 25 76.56 51.23 -51.58
CA ALA A 25 76.60 50.98 -53.02
C ALA A 25 75.36 50.20 -53.51
N VAL A 26 74.96 49.15 -52.78
CA VAL A 26 73.73 48.39 -53.06
C VAL A 26 72.49 49.29 -52.96
N ARG A 27 72.44 50.21 -51.98
CA ARG A 27 71.34 51.17 -51.84
C ARG A 27 71.30 52.19 -52.97
N VAL A 28 72.44 52.75 -53.35
CA VAL A 28 72.54 53.70 -54.49
C VAL A 28 72.01 53.05 -55.75
N TYR A 29 72.42 51.80 -56.01
CA TYR A 29 71.87 51.03 -57.11
C TYR A 29 70.36 50.81 -56.97
N PHE A 30 69.89 50.37 -55.79
CA PHE A 30 68.46 50.18 -55.53
C PHE A 30 67.63 51.44 -55.79
N ASP A 31 68.05 52.59 -55.28
CA ASP A 31 67.34 53.86 -55.45
C ASP A 31 67.36 54.34 -56.92
N SER A 32 68.36 53.92 -57.71
CA SER A 32 68.40 54.18 -59.16
C SER A 32 67.36 53.37 -59.94
N VAL A 33 67.03 52.16 -59.46
CA VAL A 33 66.03 51.27 -60.06
C VAL A 33 64.63 51.56 -59.51
N HIS A 34 64.54 51.87 -58.22
CA HIS A 34 63.32 52.15 -57.47
C HIS A 34 63.45 53.48 -56.73
N PRO A 35 63.15 54.61 -57.41
CA PRO A 35 63.28 55.93 -56.81
C PRO A 35 62.48 56.07 -55.49
N PRO A 36 63.05 56.68 -54.43
CA PRO A 36 62.39 56.80 -53.14
C PRO A 36 61.00 57.46 -53.19
N SER A 37 60.77 58.37 -54.14
CA SER A 37 59.49 59.05 -54.34
C SER A 37 58.35 58.12 -54.81
N GLY A 38 58.67 57.02 -55.50
CA GLY A 38 57.72 56.04 -56.01
C GLY A 38 57.72 54.71 -55.26
N LEU A 39 58.65 54.53 -54.32
CA LEU A 39 58.93 53.24 -53.67
C LEU A 39 57.69 52.66 -52.94
N ALA A 40 56.95 53.49 -52.20
CA ALA A 40 55.75 53.04 -51.49
C ALA A 40 54.65 52.54 -52.44
N ALA A 41 54.46 53.23 -53.57
CA ALA A 41 53.49 52.84 -54.58
C ALA A 41 53.92 51.53 -55.29
N GLU A 42 55.21 51.37 -55.57
CA GLU A 42 55.74 50.16 -56.21
C GLU A 42 55.67 48.94 -55.28
N LEU A 43 55.99 49.11 -54.00
CA LEU A 43 55.79 48.06 -52.98
C LEU A 43 54.33 47.59 -52.93
N GLY A 44 53.39 48.55 -52.94
CA GLY A 44 51.96 48.27 -52.92
C GLY A 44 51.43 47.55 -54.16
N LYS A 45 52.11 47.66 -55.31
CA LYS A 45 51.74 46.93 -56.53
C LYS A 45 52.26 45.49 -56.53
N THR A 46 53.49 45.27 -56.07
CA THR A 46 54.15 43.97 -56.29
C THR A 46 53.88 42.93 -55.21
N PHE A 47 53.68 43.32 -53.95
CA PHE A 47 53.53 42.37 -52.85
C PHE A 47 52.07 42.21 -52.41
N THR A 48 51.32 41.36 -53.12
CA THR A 48 50.04 40.83 -52.61
C THR A 48 50.27 39.87 -51.44
N SER A 49 49.23 39.59 -50.64
CA SER A 49 49.26 38.59 -49.55
C SER A 49 49.77 37.21 -50.01
N VAL A 50 49.59 36.87 -51.29
CA VAL A 50 50.04 35.61 -51.88
C VAL A 50 51.55 35.62 -52.19
N THR A 51 52.10 36.73 -52.70
CA THR A 51 53.53 36.89 -52.97
C THR A 51 54.37 36.84 -51.69
N LEU A 52 53.85 37.40 -50.59
CA LEU A 52 54.51 37.38 -49.28
C LEU A 52 54.67 35.98 -48.68
N LYS A 53 53.75 35.04 -48.97
CA LYS A 53 53.86 33.64 -48.52
C LYS A 53 54.99 32.86 -49.21
N GLY A 54 55.43 33.30 -50.39
CA GLY A 54 56.54 32.69 -51.14
C GLY A 54 57.94 33.20 -50.74
N LEU A 55 58.01 34.36 -50.09
CA LEU A 55 59.27 34.98 -49.66
C LEU A 55 59.69 34.41 -48.30
N ARG A 56 60.34 33.25 -48.31
CA ARG A 56 60.83 32.52 -47.12
C ARG A 56 61.80 33.29 -46.20
N PHE A 57 62.03 34.60 -46.41
CA PHE A 57 63.16 35.34 -45.82
C PHE A 57 62.83 36.75 -45.30
N ILE A 58 61.56 37.18 -45.29
CA ILE A 58 61.18 38.49 -44.72
C ILE A 58 60.64 38.29 -43.31
N THR A 59 61.34 38.83 -42.32
CA THR A 59 60.93 38.79 -40.91
C THR A 59 59.81 39.78 -40.61
N LYS A 60 59.05 39.57 -39.52
CA LYS A 60 58.00 40.51 -39.08
C LYS A 60 58.49 41.97 -38.91
N PRO A 61 59.67 42.23 -38.32
CA PRO A 61 60.23 43.59 -38.30
C PRO A 61 60.57 44.16 -39.67
N GLN A 62 61.09 43.36 -40.60
CA GLN A 62 61.33 43.80 -41.98
C GLN A 62 60.01 44.13 -42.69
N LEU A 63 58.96 43.34 -42.47
CA LEU A 63 57.63 43.59 -43.02
C LEU A 63 57.04 44.92 -42.53
N GLN A 64 57.22 45.26 -41.25
CA GLN A 64 56.80 46.55 -40.68
C GLN A 64 57.56 47.74 -41.29
N LYS A 65 58.79 47.56 -41.75
CA LYS A 65 59.54 48.61 -42.48
C LYS A 65 59.02 48.84 -43.89
N LEU A 66 58.52 47.78 -44.54
CA LEU A 66 57.89 47.86 -45.86
C LEU A 66 56.46 48.43 -45.77
N TYR A 67 55.74 48.08 -44.70
CA TYR A 67 54.35 48.46 -44.44
C TYR A 67 54.18 48.98 -43.00
N PRO A 68 54.56 50.24 -42.72
CA PRO A 68 54.34 50.85 -41.42
C PRO A 68 52.84 50.99 -41.13
N SER A 69 52.42 50.77 -39.88
CA SER A 69 51.02 50.89 -39.46
C SER A 69 50.46 52.28 -39.80
N THR A 70 49.24 52.30 -40.33
CA THR A 70 48.49 53.43 -40.89
C THR A 70 48.79 54.77 -40.21
N GLY A 71 49.47 55.67 -40.95
CA GLY A 71 49.79 57.04 -40.54
C GLY A 71 51.11 57.58 -41.11
N SER A 72 52.08 56.69 -41.37
CA SER A 72 53.34 57.05 -42.05
C SER A 72 53.32 56.55 -43.50
N THR A 73 53.19 57.45 -44.46
CA THR A 73 53.23 57.13 -45.91
C THR A 73 54.66 57.07 -46.47
N VAL A 74 55.67 57.29 -45.62
CA VAL A 74 57.05 57.50 -46.05
C VAL A 74 57.86 56.22 -45.84
N VAL A 75 57.97 55.41 -46.89
CA VAL A 75 58.90 54.28 -46.94
C VAL A 75 60.27 54.78 -47.39
N ARG A 76 61.32 54.50 -46.61
CA ARG A 76 62.70 54.91 -46.90
C ARG A 76 63.63 53.71 -47.00
N SER A 77 64.30 53.58 -48.14
CA SER A 77 65.34 52.57 -48.39
C SER A 77 66.53 52.67 -47.42
N GLU A 78 66.72 53.83 -46.80
CA GLU A 78 67.71 54.09 -45.75
C GLU A 78 67.62 53.14 -44.55
N HIS A 79 66.42 52.66 -44.23
CA HIS A 79 66.18 51.76 -43.09
C HIS A 79 66.23 50.27 -43.47
N PHE A 80 66.44 49.97 -44.75
CA PHE A 80 66.53 48.61 -45.25
C PHE A 80 67.95 48.09 -45.12
N ASP A 81 68.07 46.86 -44.64
CA ASP A 81 69.34 46.15 -44.67
C ASP A 81 69.61 45.58 -46.08
N THR A 82 70.87 45.33 -46.41
CA THR A 82 71.32 44.79 -47.70
C THR A 82 70.58 43.52 -48.12
N THR A 83 70.27 42.61 -47.18
CA THR A 83 69.57 41.37 -47.50
C THR A 83 68.13 41.64 -47.91
N LEU A 84 67.45 42.57 -47.23
CA LEU A 84 66.13 43.05 -47.63
C LEU A 84 66.18 43.74 -48.99
N ILE A 85 67.14 44.65 -49.23
CA ILE A 85 67.28 45.34 -50.53
C ILE A 85 67.49 44.34 -51.68
N VAL A 86 68.39 43.38 -51.50
CA VAL A 86 68.64 42.33 -52.49
C VAL A 86 67.40 41.45 -52.69
N CYS A 87 66.64 41.16 -51.62
CA CYS A 87 65.35 40.47 -51.73
C CYS A 87 64.32 41.28 -52.54
N LEU A 88 64.24 42.59 -52.34
CA LEU A 88 63.34 43.46 -53.09
C LEU A 88 63.71 43.53 -54.58
N LEU A 89 65.00 43.70 -54.90
CA LEU A 89 65.52 43.72 -56.28
C LEU A 89 65.22 42.44 -57.07
N ARG A 90 65.17 41.30 -56.38
CA ARG A 90 64.80 40.01 -56.99
C ARG A 90 63.31 39.90 -57.32
N ASN A 91 62.44 40.60 -56.59
CA ASN A 91 61.02 40.26 -56.53
C ASN A 91 60.06 41.40 -56.92
N MET A 92 60.43 42.68 -56.77
CA MET A 92 59.52 43.81 -57.01
C MET A 92 59.24 44.08 -58.49
N THR A 93 60.22 43.80 -59.35
CA THR A 93 60.11 43.74 -60.81
C THR A 93 61.37 43.00 -61.24
N PRO A 94 61.31 41.78 -61.81
CA PRO A 94 62.51 41.00 -62.10
C PRO A 94 63.28 41.68 -63.23
N ARG A 95 64.22 42.55 -62.85
CA ARG A 95 65.11 43.23 -63.79
C ARG A 95 66.49 42.60 -63.79
N GLU A 96 66.87 41.99 -62.68
CA GLU A 96 68.15 41.34 -62.49
C GLU A 96 68.01 39.81 -62.54
N SER A 97 68.75 39.19 -63.46
CA SER A 97 68.87 37.74 -63.53
C SER A 97 69.74 37.23 -62.38
N ALA A 98 69.38 36.07 -61.83
CA ALA A 98 70.24 35.37 -60.89
C ALA A 98 71.61 35.07 -61.54
N PRO A 99 72.72 35.17 -60.78
CA PRO A 99 73.99 34.58 -61.22
C PRO A 99 73.82 33.10 -61.52
N ILE A 100 74.71 32.53 -62.33
CA ILE A 100 74.69 31.08 -62.65
C ILE A 100 74.80 30.24 -61.37
N THR A 101 75.57 30.70 -60.38
CA THR A 101 75.73 30.05 -59.07
C THR A 101 74.49 30.20 -58.18
N GLY A 102 73.48 30.94 -58.63
CA GLY A 102 72.36 31.38 -57.82
C GLY A 102 72.73 32.53 -56.89
N TRP A 103 71.71 32.96 -56.17
CA TRP A 103 71.67 34.18 -55.39
C TRP A 103 72.26 34.08 -53.97
N ASP A 104 72.52 32.85 -53.51
CA ASP A 104 72.94 32.54 -52.14
C ASP A 104 74.31 31.87 -52.08
N ASN A 105 74.97 31.68 -53.23
CA ASN A 105 76.34 31.18 -53.36
C ASN A 105 77.27 32.30 -53.86
N LEU A 106 78.57 32.18 -53.58
CA LEU A 106 79.57 33.13 -54.07
C LEU A 106 79.64 33.06 -55.60
N PRO A 107 79.40 34.18 -56.32
CA PRO A 107 79.52 34.20 -57.77
C PRO A 107 80.96 34.01 -58.25
N GLN A 108 81.11 33.58 -59.50
CA GLN A 108 82.43 33.41 -60.11
C GLN A 108 83.19 34.75 -60.15
N PRO A 109 84.52 34.78 -59.97
CA PRO A 109 85.31 36.02 -59.97
C PRO A 109 85.15 36.86 -61.24
N GLY A 110 84.96 36.21 -62.40
CA GLY A 110 84.77 36.88 -63.69
C GLY A 110 83.33 37.33 -64.00
N ASP A 111 82.35 36.97 -63.17
CA ASP A 111 80.95 37.37 -63.38
C ASP A 111 80.71 38.78 -62.83
N THR A 112 80.69 39.77 -63.71
CA THR A 112 80.50 41.18 -63.40
C THR A 112 79.07 41.66 -63.63
N SER A 113 78.12 40.74 -63.80
CA SER A 113 76.70 41.09 -63.87
C SER A 113 76.23 41.76 -62.57
N THR A 114 75.23 42.63 -62.66
CA THR A 114 74.67 43.29 -61.47
C THR A 114 74.10 42.27 -60.48
N GLY A 115 73.43 41.22 -60.97
CA GLY A 115 73.01 40.10 -60.13
C GLY A 115 74.17 39.45 -59.36
N ALA A 116 75.33 39.27 -60.01
CA ALA A 116 76.52 38.73 -59.36
C ALA A 116 77.12 39.69 -58.34
N ASP A 117 77.17 40.99 -58.63
CA ASP A 117 77.65 41.98 -57.66
C ASP A 117 76.78 42.04 -56.39
N LEU A 118 75.46 42.03 -56.57
CA LEU A 118 74.50 41.99 -55.46
C LEU A 118 74.62 40.71 -54.64
N ALA A 119 74.75 39.56 -55.30
CA ALA A 119 74.96 38.27 -54.65
C ALA A 119 76.31 38.23 -53.91
N ARG A 120 77.38 38.77 -54.49
CA ARG A 120 78.72 38.83 -53.89
C ARG A 120 78.75 39.68 -52.62
N VAL A 121 78.15 40.87 -52.64
CA VAL A 121 78.02 41.72 -51.45
C VAL A 121 77.27 41.00 -50.33
N LYS A 122 76.12 40.38 -50.68
CA LYS A 122 75.31 39.59 -49.74
C LYS A 122 76.08 38.40 -49.18
N TRP A 123 76.79 37.66 -50.02
CA TRP A 123 77.52 36.46 -49.63
C TRP A 123 78.65 36.81 -48.66
N TYR A 124 79.47 37.82 -48.97
CA TYR A 124 80.54 38.26 -48.07
C TYR A 124 80.02 38.77 -46.74
N ARG A 125 78.86 39.45 -46.73
CA ARG A 125 78.18 39.83 -45.50
C ARG A 125 77.84 38.61 -44.63
N ASN A 126 77.22 37.59 -45.23
CA ASN A 126 76.84 36.37 -44.51
C ASN A 126 78.07 35.57 -44.06
N LYS A 127 79.11 35.51 -44.89
CA LYS A 127 80.36 34.82 -44.57
C LYS A 127 81.03 35.40 -43.31
N LEU A 128 80.97 36.71 -43.12
CA LEU A 128 81.51 37.37 -41.92
C LEU A 128 80.74 37.04 -40.64
N VAL A 129 79.42 36.85 -40.74
CA VAL A 129 78.56 36.48 -39.60
C VAL A 129 78.84 35.05 -39.14
N HIS A 130 79.34 34.18 -40.02
CA HIS A 130 79.64 32.78 -39.74
C HIS A 130 81.15 32.46 -39.66
N SER A 131 82.02 33.47 -39.70
CA SER A 131 83.47 33.30 -39.54
C SER A 131 83.83 33.18 -38.05
N GLU A 132 84.93 32.48 -37.74
CA GLU A 132 85.48 32.46 -36.38
C GLU A 132 85.69 33.89 -35.86
N VAL A 133 85.25 34.11 -34.62
CA VAL A 133 84.96 35.41 -33.99
C VAL A 133 86.04 36.45 -34.31
N GLY A 134 85.73 37.33 -35.25
CA GLY A 134 86.47 38.56 -35.46
C GLY A 134 87.85 38.42 -36.11
N LYS A 135 88.18 37.31 -36.79
CA LYS A 135 89.49 37.13 -37.45
C LYS A 135 89.37 36.94 -38.96
N LEU A 136 90.28 37.56 -39.72
CA LEU A 136 90.40 37.42 -41.16
C LEU A 136 91.88 37.41 -41.58
N SER A 137 92.33 36.32 -42.19
CA SER A 137 93.73 36.18 -42.63
C SER A 137 94.10 37.24 -43.67
N PRO A 138 95.38 37.66 -43.77
CA PRO A 138 95.81 38.65 -44.77
C PRO A 138 95.49 38.28 -46.23
N ALA A 139 95.62 36.98 -46.57
CA ALA A 139 95.26 36.47 -47.88
C ALA A 139 93.75 36.56 -48.15
N GLY A 140 92.92 36.16 -47.17
CA GLY A 140 91.47 36.29 -47.25
C GLY A 140 91.04 37.75 -47.34
N PHE A 141 91.64 38.64 -46.55
CA PHE A 141 91.40 40.08 -46.60
C PHE A 141 91.65 40.65 -47.99
N THR A 142 92.81 40.36 -48.58
CA THR A 142 93.17 40.86 -49.92
C THR A 142 92.19 40.39 -50.98
N GLN A 143 91.85 39.09 -50.97
CA GLN A 143 90.89 38.52 -51.92
C GLN A 143 89.50 39.14 -51.75
N TYR A 144 88.94 39.12 -50.54
CA TYR A 144 87.57 39.54 -50.31
C TYR A 144 87.40 41.04 -50.55
N TRP A 145 88.42 41.82 -50.20
CA TRP A 145 88.46 43.26 -50.45
C TRP A 145 88.39 43.56 -51.95
N GLY A 146 89.29 42.98 -52.75
CA GLY A 146 89.33 43.20 -54.20
C GLY A 146 88.04 42.78 -54.90
N ASP A 147 87.46 41.66 -54.46
CA ASP A 147 86.17 41.16 -54.94
C ASP A 147 85.01 42.17 -54.70
N LEU A 148 85.03 42.87 -53.56
CA LEU A 148 84.03 43.90 -53.25
C LEU A 148 84.32 45.24 -53.91
N GLU A 149 85.57 45.65 -54.11
CA GLU A 149 85.89 46.92 -54.78
C GLU A 149 85.27 47.02 -56.17
N GLY A 150 85.42 45.96 -56.98
CA GLY A 150 84.83 45.92 -58.31
C GLY A 150 83.30 45.99 -58.28
N ALA A 151 82.66 45.29 -57.32
CA ALA A 151 81.22 45.33 -57.15
C ALA A 151 80.73 46.71 -56.65
N ILE A 152 81.47 47.34 -55.74
CA ILE A 152 81.17 48.68 -55.22
C ILE A 152 81.23 49.72 -56.33
N GLU A 153 82.24 49.66 -57.20
CA GLU A 153 82.34 50.58 -58.33
C GLU A 153 81.16 50.43 -59.29
N ARG A 154 80.78 49.20 -59.64
CA ARG A 154 79.69 48.96 -60.60
C ARG A 154 78.32 49.31 -60.05
N LEU A 155 78.07 49.03 -58.77
CA LEU A 155 76.79 49.35 -58.11
C LEU A 155 76.68 50.82 -57.69
N GLY A 156 77.76 51.39 -57.18
CA GLY A 156 77.76 52.68 -56.47
C GLY A 156 78.55 53.80 -57.14
N GLY A 157 79.33 53.49 -58.17
CA GLY A 157 80.16 54.44 -58.90
C GLY A 157 81.52 54.75 -58.26
N LYS A 158 82.33 55.53 -58.98
CA LYS A 158 83.73 55.84 -58.64
C LYS A 158 83.93 56.57 -57.31
N THR A 159 82.94 57.34 -56.86
CA THR A 159 83.01 58.03 -55.57
C THR A 159 83.03 57.03 -54.41
N LEU A 160 82.19 55.99 -54.47
CA LEU A 160 82.16 54.95 -53.45
C LEU A 160 83.36 54.01 -53.54
N LEU A 161 83.93 53.79 -54.72
CA LEU A 161 85.21 53.10 -54.86
C LEU A 161 86.35 53.85 -54.13
N LYS A 162 86.44 55.18 -54.29
CA LYS A 162 87.43 55.99 -53.57
C LYS A 162 87.22 55.95 -52.05
N GLU A 163 85.95 55.96 -51.61
CA GLU A 163 85.58 55.79 -50.19
C GLU A 163 86.04 54.42 -49.68
N ALA A 164 85.81 53.35 -50.45
CA ALA A 164 86.30 52.00 -50.15
C ALA A 164 87.82 52.00 -49.99
N GLN A 165 88.57 52.40 -51.01
CA GLN A 165 90.05 52.40 -51.00
C GLN A 165 90.63 53.19 -49.81
N SER A 166 90.01 54.31 -49.45
CA SER A 166 90.41 55.10 -48.27
C SER A 166 90.17 54.32 -46.97
N ALA A 167 89.07 53.58 -46.88
CA ALA A 167 88.72 52.78 -45.70
C ALA A 167 89.62 51.55 -45.51
N GLN A 168 90.35 51.10 -46.53
CA GLN A 168 91.33 50.00 -46.40
C GLN A 168 92.43 50.34 -45.40
N HIS A 169 92.76 51.63 -45.29
CA HIS A 169 93.78 52.16 -44.41
C HIS A 169 93.21 52.89 -43.19
N ILE A 170 91.90 52.73 -42.90
CA ILE A 170 91.28 53.38 -41.74
C ILE A 170 92.03 52.99 -40.47
N VAL A 171 92.35 54.01 -39.66
CA VAL A 171 92.88 53.80 -38.32
C VAL A 171 91.71 53.29 -37.48
N LEU A 172 91.83 52.06 -37.00
CA LEU A 172 90.86 51.48 -36.08
C LEU A 172 91.04 52.18 -34.74
N ASP A 173 90.21 53.18 -34.50
CA ASP A 173 90.25 53.94 -33.26
C ASP A 173 89.77 53.10 -32.07
N LYS A 174 89.92 53.66 -30.87
CA LYS A 174 89.46 53.07 -29.62
C LYS A 174 87.96 52.74 -29.64
N SER A 175 87.16 53.52 -30.36
CA SER A 175 85.69 53.39 -30.44
C SER A 175 85.25 52.16 -31.25
N LEU A 176 85.94 51.85 -32.35
CA LEU A 176 85.69 50.63 -33.15
C LEU A 176 86.04 49.34 -32.38
N THR A 177 87.07 49.39 -31.52
CA THR A 177 87.43 48.27 -30.64
C THR A 177 86.37 48.03 -29.55
N GLU A 178 85.82 49.10 -28.98
CA GLU A 178 84.71 49.02 -28.03
C GLU A 178 83.44 48.45 -28.69
N MET A 179 83.15 48.83 -29.95
CA MET A 179 82.04 48.28 -30.73
C MET A 179 82.16 46.77 -30.96
N LEU A 180 83.36 46.25 -31.24
CA LEU A 180 83.60 44.80 -31.33
C LEU A 180 83.35 44.07 -30.01
N ASN A 181 83.80 44.63 -28.90
CA ASN A 181 83.59 44.00 -27.61
C ASN A 181 82.09 43.95 -27.26
N MET A 182 81.33 44.99 -27.63
CA MET A 182 79.88 44.98 -27.53
C MET A 182 79.25 43.90 -28.41
N VAL A 183 79.69 43.75 -29.67
CA VAL A 183 79.22 42.67 -30.55
C VAL A 183 79.52 41.29 -29.94
N ARG A 184 80.70 41.09 -29.35
CA ARG A 184 81.06 39.82 -28.69
C ARG A 184 80.16 39.51 -27.50
N ILE A 185 79.84 40.52 -26.68
CA ILE A 185 78.89 40.38 -25.57
C ILE A 185 77.51 39.99 -26.11
N CYS A 186 77.01 40.69 -27.12
CA CYS A 186 75.71 40.36 -27.71
C CYS A 186 75.65 38.94 -28.30
N VAL A 187 76.74 38.44 -28.90
CA VAL A 187 76.79 37.05 -29.41
C VAL A 187 76.67 36.04 -28.27
N ASN A 188 77.36 36.27 -27.16
CA ASN A 188 77.28 35.40 -25.99
C ASN A 188 75.87 35.42 -25.36
N ASP A 189 75.28 36.60 -25.22
CA ASP A 189 73.91 36.75 -24.69
C ASP A 189 72.89 36.03 -25.59
N VAL A 190 73.04 36.13 -26.91
CA VAL A 190 72.18 35.42 -27.88
C VAL A 190 72.33 33.90 -27.74
N ALA A 191 73.55 33.39 -27.54
CA ALA A 191 73.77 31.96 -27.32
C ALA A 191 73.11 31.47 -26.02
N GLU A 192 73.22 32.23 -24.93
CA GLU A 192 72.55 31.90 -23.66
C GLU A 192 71.02 31.92 -23.81
N HIS A 193 70.49 32.90 -24.54
CA HIS A 193 69.05 32.95 -24.83
C HIS A 193 68.58 31.78 -25.70
N ALA A 194 69.39 31.32 -26.65
CA ALA A 194 69.07 30.15 -27.47
C ALA A 194 68.94 28.88 -26.62
N GLU A 195 69.87 28.66 -25.68
CA GLU A 195 69.80 27.54 -24.74
C GLU A 195 68.55 27.59 -23.86
N LYS A 196 68.19 28.79 -23.36
CA LYS A 196 66.93 28.98 -22.60
C LYS A 196 65.69 28.66 -23.44
N ILE A 197 65.71 29.00 -24.73
CA ILE A 197 64.61 28.69 -25.64
C ILE A 197 64.49 27.18 -25.82
N ASP A 198 65.59 26.45 -26.00
CA ASP A 198 65.56 24.99 -26.16
C ASP A 198 65.04 24.29 -24.90
N ASN A 199 65.46 24.75 -23.71
CA ASN A 199 64.94 24.24 -22.44
C ASN A 199 63.43 24.50 -22.29
N LEU A 200 62.95 25.71 -22.64
CA LEU A 200 61.52 26.01 -22.62
C LEU A 200 60.72 25.20 -23.64
N GLN A 201 61.30 24.87 -24.80
CA GLN A 201 60.67 23.99 -25.78
C GLN A 201 60.49 22.57 -25.22
N LEU A 202 61.51 22.06 -24.52
CA LEU A 202 61.43 20.76 -23.85
C LEU A 202 60.34 20.76 -22.76
N ASP A 203 60.27 21.80 -21.94
CA ASP A 203 59.24 21.96 -20.92
C ASP A 203 57.83 22.02 -21.52
N ILE A 204 57.66 22.72 -22.64
CA ILE A 204 56.38 22.78 -23.38
C ILE A 204 55.96 21.38 -23.84
N GLU A 205 56.89 20.59 -24.38
CA GLU A 205 56.58 19.24 -24.86
C GLU A 205 56.21 18.28 -23.71
N ASN A 206 56.91 18.39 -22.58
CA ASN A 206 56.57 17.67 -21.36
C ASN A 206 55.16 18.05 -20.86
N GLN A 207 54.84 19.35 -20.83
CA GLN A 207 53.51 19.86 -20.44
C GLN A 207 52.40 19.37 -21.38
N LYS A 208 52.65 19.28 -22.69
CA LYS A 208 51.69 18.69 -23.64
C LYS A 208 51.40 17.22 -23.32
N THR A 209 52.43 16.45 -22.97
CA THR A 209 52.29 15.04 -22.61
C THR A 209 51.44 14.87 -21.34
N ILE A 210 51.75 15.64 -20.29
CA ILE A 210 50.96 15.63 -19.04
C ILE A 210 49.51 16.05 -19.30
N LYS A 211 49.30 17.08 -20.12
CA LYS A 211 47.97 17.53 -20.50
C LYS A 211 47.16 16.42 -21.18
N MET A 212 47.76 15.69 -22.11
CA MET A 212 47.11 14.57 -22.79
C MET A 212 46.73 13.44 -21.81
N GLU A 213 47.56 13.14 -20.81
CA GLU A 213 47.23 12.18 -19.76
C GLU A 213 46.03 12.63 -18.91
N HIS A 214 45.99 13.91 -18.56
CA HIS A 214 44.85 14.49 -17.84
C HIS A 214 43.57 14.46 -18.67
N GLU A 215 43.62 14.80 -19.96
CA GLU A 215 42.47 14.69 -20.87
C GLU A 215 41.94 13.26 -20.94
N ASN A 216 42.82 12.26 -21.04
CA ASN A 216 42.43 10.84 -21.02
C ASN A 216 41.82 10.41 -19.68
N LYS A 217 42.29 10.96 -18.55
CA LYS A 217 41.71 10.69 -17.23
C LYS A 217 40.33 11.32 -17.08
N ILE A 218 40.15 12.55 -17.56
CA ILE A 218 38.86 13.24 -17.58
C ILE A 218 37.84 12.45 -18.41
N GLN A 219 38.23 11.95 -19.59
CA GLN A 219 37.34 11.15 -20.42
C GLN A 219 36.88 9.87 -19.70
N ARG A 220 37.80 9.13 -19.07
CA ARG A 220 37.44 7.92 -18.30
C ARG A 220 36.47 8.22 -17.15
N LEU A 221 36.68 9.32 -16.43
CA LEU A 221 35.78 9.76 -15.36
C LEU A 221 34.40 10.14 -15.90
N HIS A 222 34.34 10.79 -17.07
CA HIS A 222 33.10 11.13 -17.74
C HIS A 222 32.29 9.88 -18.11
N ASP A 223 32.94 8.89 -18.73
CA ASP A 223 32.29 7.64 -19.13
C ASP A 223 31.74 6.86 -17.92
N SER A 224 32.51 6.79 -16.82
CA SER A 224 32.05 6.17 -15.56
C SER A 224 30.87 6.91 -14.92
N LEU A 225 30.85 8.25 -14.98
CA LEU A 225 29.73 9.04 -14.47
C LEU A 225 28.46 8.77 -15.28
N GLN A 226 28.57 8.77 -16.60
CA GLN A 226 27.44 8.49 -17.50
C GLN A 226 26.88 7.07 -17.28
N GLN A 227 27.74 6.09 -17.03
CA GLN A 227 27.30 4.75 -16.64
C GLN A 227 26.52 4.78 -15.32
N GLY A 228 27.04 5.46 -14.29
CA GLY A 228 26.38 5.58 -12.99
C GLY A 228 25.02 6.29 -13.06
N GLU A 229 24.90 7.33 -13.91
CA GLU A 229 23.63 7.99 -14.21
C GLU A 229 22.62 7.03 -14.85
N GLY A 230 23.07 6.21 -15.80
CA GLY A 230 22.25 5.17 -16.44
C GLY A 230 21.76 4.10 -15.46
N GLU A 231 22.62 3.65 -14.54
CA GLU A 231 22.23 2.71 -13.47
C GLU A 231 21.23 3.35 -12.50
N THR A 232 21.43 4.61 -12.14
CA THR A 232 20.50 5.36 -11.28
C THR A 232 19.12 5.51 -11.93
N LEU A 233 19.05 5.78 -13.23
CA LEU A 233 17.79 5.88 -13.97
C LEU A 233 17.04 4.54 -14.02
N LYS A 234 17.76 3.43 -14.18
CA LYS A 234 17.17 2.08 -14.10
C LYS A 234 16.57 1.82 -12.73
N LEU A 235 17.32 2.07 -11.66
CA LEU A 235 16.84 1.93 -10.28
C LEU A 235 15.62 2.82 -10.01
N ALA A 236 15.61 4.05 -10.52
CA ALA A 236 14.46 4.95 -10.38
C ALA A 236 13.19 4.40 -11.07
N THR A 237 13.36 3.76 -12.22
CA THR A 237 12.26 3.11 -12.96
C THR A 237 11.73 1.90 -12.18
N GLU A 238 12.63 1.03 -11.70
CA GLU A 238 12.26 -0.13 -10.86
C GLU A 238 11.54 0.30 -9.57
N LEU A 239 12.01 1.36 -8.90
CA LEU A 239 11.34 1.93 -7.74
C LEU A 239 9.94 2.46 -8.07
N SER A 240 9.76 3.09 -9.23
CA SER A 240 8.45 3.54 -9.70
C SER A 240 7.49 2.35 -9.91
N ASP A 241 7.97 1.25 -10.50
CA ASP A 241 7.18 0.04 -10.72
C ASP A 241 6.81 -0.66 -9.41
N HIS A 242 7.77 -0.75 -8.47
CA HIS A 242 7.50 -1.26 -7.13
C HIS A 242 6.51 -0.39 -6.37
N LYS A 243 6.61 0.94 -6.50
CA LYS A 243 5.63 1.86 -5.92
C LYS A 243 4.22 1.60 -6.46
N GLY A 244 4.07 1.46 -7.79
CA GLY A 244 2.77 1.14 -8.38
C GLY A 244 2.21 -0.21 -7.91
N THR A 245 3.08 -1.19 -7.67
CA THR A 245 2.68 -2.49 -7.09
C THR A 245 2.21 -2.34 -5.64
N ILE A 246 2.91 -1.54 -4.83
CA ILE A 246 2.54 -1.25 -3.45
C ILE A 246 1.19 -0.54 -3.40
N ASP A 247 0.98 0.48 -4.23
CA ASP A 247 -0.27 1.23 -4.30
C ASP A 247 -1.46 0.29 -4.60
N LYS A 248 -1.29 -0.64 -5.56
CA LYS A 248 -2.30 -1.66 -5.86
C LYS A 248 -2.57 -2.60 -4.69
N CYS A 249 -1.52 -3.12 -4.03
CA CYS A 249 -1.69 -3.95 -2.83
C CYS A 249 -2.43 -3.20 -1.72
N GLN A 250 -2.20 -1.89 -1.60
CA GLN A 250 -2.84 -1.06 -0.60
C GLN A 250 -4.33 -0.87 -0.89
N GLU A 251 -4.71 -0.67 -2.15
CA GLU A 251 -6.11 -0.67 -2.59
C GLU A 251 -6.80 -2.02 -2.28
N GLU A 252 -6.13 -3.14 -2.54
CA GLU A 252 -6.66 -4.48 -2.23
C GLU A 252 -6.83 -4.71 -0.72
N ILE A 253 -5.87 -4.25 0.11
CA ILE A 253 -5.98 -4.31 1.58
C ILE A 253 -7.16 -3.48 2.07
N GLU A 254 -7.35 -2.28 1.53
CA GLU A 254 -8.43 -1.38 1.94
C GLU A 254 -9.80 -1.93 1.55
N ALA A 255 -9.91 -2.60 0.40
CA ALA A 255 -11.10 -3.35 0.00
C ALA A 255 -11.38 -4.52 0.95
N CYS A 256 -10.36 -5.33 1.26
CA CYS A 256 -10.47 -6.45 2.20
C CYS A 256 -10.89 -5.97 3.60
N SER A 257 -10.34 -4.85 4.07
CA SER A 257 -10.70 -4.27 5.36
C SER A 257 -12.18 -3.88 5.42
N LYS A 258 -12.73 -3.28 4.35
CA LYS A 258 -14.18 -2.97 4.28
C LYS A 258 -15.04 -4.24 4.31
N ASP A 259 -14.59 -5.32 3.70
CA ASP A 259 -15.32 -6.59 3.73
C ASP A 259 -15.28 -7.25 5.11
N ILE A 260 -14.17 -7.13 5.84
CA ILE A 260 -14.08 -7.55 7.26
C ILE A 260 -15.07 -6.77 8.13
N GLU A 261 -15.18 -5.44 7.95
CA GLU A 261 -16.17 -4.63 8.68
C GLU A 261 -17.60 -5.08 8.42
N LYS A 262 -17.97 -5.32 7.14
CA LYS A 262 -19.28 -5.88 6.79
C LYS A 262 -19.53 -7.22 7.46
N MET A 263 -18.53 -8.10 7.46
CA MET A 263 -18.59 -9.41 8.12
C MET A 263 -18.81 -9.27 9.64
N GLY A 264 -18.17 -8.26 10.26
CA GLY A 264 -18.37 -7.88 11.65
C GLY A 264 -19.84 -7.56 11.96
N HIS A 265 -20.47 -6.68 11.18
CA HIS A 265 -21.89 -6.36 11.33
C HIS A 265 -22.81 -7.58 11.15
N ILE A 266 -22.47 -8.49 10.23
CA ILE A 266 -23.22 -9.75 10.06
C ILE A 266 -23.10 -10.62 11.30
N MET A 267 -21.89 -10.79 11.87
CA MET A 267 -21.67 -11.56 13.09
C MET A 267 -22.44 -10.98 14.28
N GLU A 268 -22.44 -9.65 14.46
CA GLU A 268 -23.22 -8.98 15.50
C GLU A 268 -24.72 -9.30 15.35
N GLY A 269 -25.25 -9.28 14.12
CA GLY A 269 -26.64 -9.65 13.83
C GLY A 269 -26.97 -11.11 14.13
N ILE A 270 -26.06 -12.04 13.81
CA ILE A 270 -26.20 -13.47 14.16
C ILE A 270 -26.21 -13.64 15.68
N GLN A 271 -25.30 -12.97 16.38
CA GLN A 271 -25.16 -13.06 17.83
C GLN A 271 -26.39 -12.50 18.56
N ALA A 272 -26.96 -11.39 18.06
CA ALA A 272 -28.22 -10.84 18.56
C ALA A 272 -29.39 -11.83 18.39
N LYS A 273 -29.54 -12.46 17.22
CA LYS A 273 -30.57 -13.49 16.99
C LYS A 273 -30.38 -14.73 17.84
N ALA A 274 -29.13 -15.16 18.05
CA ALA A 274 -28.83 -16.28 18.93
C ALA A 274 -29.24 -15.97 20.39
N LEU A 275 -28.96 -14.76 20.86
CA LEU A 275 -29.38 -14.30 22.19
C LEU A 275 -30.90 -14.23 22.32
N GLU A 276 -31.61 -13.71 21.32
CA GLU A 276 -33.07 -13.70 21.28
C GLU A 276 -33.65 -15.12 21.32
N GLY A 277 -33.05 -16.04 20.55
CA GLY A 277 -33.41 -17.46 20.57
C GLY A 277 -33.20 -18.09 21.95
N GLN A 278 -32.09 -17.83 22.61
CA GLN A 278 -31.80 -18.33 23.95
C GLN A 278 -32.81 -17.80 24.99
N ASN A 279 -33.10 -16.49 24.97
CA ASN A 279 -34.09 -15.90 25.87
C ASN A 279 -35.47 -16.58 25.72
N LYS A 280 -35.87 -16.89 24.48
CA LYS A 280 -37.15 -17.56 24.21
C LYS A 280 -37.17 -19.01 24.69
N VAL A 281 -36.05 -19.72 24.59
CA VAL A 281 -35.88 -21.05 25.20
C VAL A 281 -36.00 -20.96 26.71
N ASP A 282 -35.38 -19.97 27.35
CA ASP A 282 -35.44 -19.78 28.80
C ASP A 282 -36.87 -19.48 29.27
N GLU A 283 -37.62 -18.62 28.56
CA GLU A 283 -39.04 -18.34 28.82
C GLU A 283 -39.90 -19.62 28.72
N LEU A 284 -39.74 -20.39 27.64
CA LEU A 284 -40.46 -21.65 27.46
C LEU A 284 -40.10 -22.66 28.55
N THR A 285 -38.84 -22.72 28.96
CA THR A 285 -38.36 -23.59 30.03
C THR A 285 -39.01 -23.20 31.36
N GLN A 286 -39.03 -21.91 31.71
CA GLN A 286 -39.71 -21.43 32.91
C GLN A 286 -41.21 -21.74 32.89
N HIS A 287 -41.87 -21.56 31.74
CA HIS A 287 -43.29 -21.89 31.59
C HIS A 287 -43.55 -23.39 31.80
N LEU A 288 -42.73 -24.27 31.20
CA LEU A 288 -42.84 -25.72 31.38
C LEU A 288 -42.61 -26.12 32.84
N VAL A 289 -41.59 -25.58 33.51
CA VAL A 289 -41.36 -25.83 34.95
C VAL A 289 -42.58 -25.40 35.76
N GLY A 290 -43.16 -24.24 35.48
CA GLY A 290 -44.38 -23.77 36.14
C GLY A 290 -45.58 -24.71 35.95
N LEU A 291 -45.77 -25.24 34.74
CA LEU A 291 -46.82 -26.25 34.47
C LEU A 291 -46.57 -27.55 35.24
N VAL A 292 -45.33 -28.04 35.26
CA VAL A 292 -44.95 -29.24 36.00
C VAL A 292 -45.22 -29.06 37.49
N CYS A 293 -44.83 -27.93 38.10
CA CYS A 293 -45.12 -27.64 39.50
C CYS A 293 -46.63 -27.62 39.80
N LYS A 294 -47.46 -27.07 38.89
CA LYS A 294 -48.93 -27.10 39.04
C LYS A 294 -49.48 -28.51 38.98
N HIS A 295 -48.98 -29.35 38.06
CA HIS A 295 -49.37 -30.75 37.99
C HIS A 295 -48.91 -31.53 39.22
N ASP A 296 -47.69 -31.32 39.71
CA ASP A 296 -47.18 -31.96 40.92
C ASP A 296 -48.05 -31.61 42.15
N THR A 297 -48.50 -30.35 42.23
CA THR A 297 -49.44 -29.91 43.29
C THR A 297 -50.78 -30.63 43.18
N LYS A 298 -51.39 -30.69 41.99
CA LYS A 298 -52.64 -31.42 41.76
C LYS A 298 -52.51 -32.92 42.03
N MET A 299 -51.36 -33.51 41.69
CA MET A 299 -51.08 -34.92 41.95
C MET A 299 -51.10 -35.19 43.46
N LYS A 300 -50.46 -34.33 44.26
CA LYS A 300 -50.52 -34.41 45.73
C LYS A 300 -51.94 -34.27 46.29
N GLU A 301 -52.76 -33.38 45.72
CA GLU A 301 -54.18 -33.25 46.10
C GLU A 301 -54.97 -34.54 45.80
N PHE A 302 -54.73 -35.18 44.65
CA PHE A 302 -55.34 -36.48 44.33
C PHE A 302 -54.86 -37.58 45.26
N ASP A 303 -53.56 -37.65 45.57
CA ASP A 303 -53.02 -38.62 46.53
C ASP A 303 -53.69 -38.47 47.91
N GLU A 304 -53.91 -37.23 48.36
CA GLU A 304 -54.58 -36.93 49.63
C GLU A 304 -56.07 -37.32 49.60
N GLN A 305 -56.78 -37.09 48.48
CA GLN A 305 -58.16 -37.55 48.31
C GLN A 305 -58.27 -39.08 48.33
N ILE A 306 -57.36 -39.79 47.66
CA ILE A 306 -57.32 -41.25 47.66
C ILE A 306 -57.10 -41.76 49.10
N ALA A 307 -56.20 -41.14 49.87
CA ALA A 307 -55.98 -41.50 51.27
C ALA A 307 -57.25 -41.32 52.13
N ILE A 308 -57.98 -40.22 51.94
CA ILE A 308 -59.26 -39.96 52.65
C ILE A 308 -60.30 -41.03 52.31
N GLN A 309 -60.44 -41.39 51.02
CA GLN A 309 -61.36 -42.45 50.59
C GLN A 309 -60.99 -43.80 51.19
N GLY A 310 -59.69 -44.12 51.29
CA GLY A 310 -59.21 -45.31 52.00
C GLY A 310 -59.67 -45.35 53.47
N ILE A 311 -59.57 -44.23 54.20
CA ILE A 311 -60.08 -44.12 55.58
C ILE A 311 -61.61 -44.30 55.63
N GLN A 312 -62.36 -43.77 54.66
CA GLN A 312 -63.81 -43.97 54.62
C GLN A 312 -64.20 -45.44 54.38
N MET A 313 -63.52 -46.14 53.46
CA MET A 313 -63.79 -47.56 53.21
C MET A 313 -63.55 -48.40 54.48
N THR A 314 -62.43 -48.21 55.18
CA THR A 314 -62.18 -48.91 56.46
C THR A 314 -63.26 -48.63 57.52
N LYS A 315 -63.82 -47.41 57.55
CA LYS A 315 -64.96 -47.09 58.41
C LYS A 315 -66.23 -47.85 58.01
N HIS A 316 -66.52 -47.95 56.71
CA HIS A 316 -67.64 -48.74 56.21
C HIS A 316 -67.46 -50.23 56.51
N ASP A 317 -66.25 -50.78 56.37
CA ASP A 317 -65.94 -52.18 56.73
C ASP A 317 -66.24 -52.44 58.21
N VAL A 318 -65.84 -51.53 59.10
CA VAL A 318 -66.16 -51.62 60.54
C VAL A 318 -67.68 -51.54 60.80
N GLN A 319 -68.43 -50.77 60.02
CA GLN A 319 -69.89 -50.73 60.15
C GLN A 319 -70.55 -52.01 59.65
N LEU A 320 -70.10 -52.57 58.54
CA LEU A 320 -70.57 -53.85 58.04
C LEU A 320 -70.34 -54.96 59.08
N ALA A 321 -69.14 -55.03 59.67
CA ALA A 321 -68.86 -55.97 60.76
C ALA A 321 -69.79 -55.80 61.96
N LYS A 322 -70.24 -54.58 62.28
CA LYS A 322 -71.26 -54.34 63.33
C LYS A 322 -72.64 -54.84 62.93
N HIS A 323 -73.04 -54.65 61.68
CA HIS A 323 -74.31 -55.18 61.17
C HIS A 323 -74.32 -56.71 61.15
N ASP A 324 -73.21 -57.37 60.79
CA ASP A 324 -73.09 -58.84 60.86
C ASP A 324 -73.35 -59.36 62.28
N VAL A 325 -72.77 -58.71 63.31
CA VAL A 325 -73.03 -59.05 64.71
C VAL A 325 -74.50 -58.84 65.09
N GLN A 326 -75.16 -57.81 64.56
CA GLN A 326 -76.58 -57.55 64.80
C GLN A 326 -77.49 -58.58 64.12
N PHE A 327 -77.18 -59.00 62.89
CA PHE A 327 -77.93 -60.05 62.21
C PHE A 327 -77.81 -61.38 62.95
N SER A 328 -76.61 -61.73 63.44
CA SER A 328 -76.42 -62.93 64.26
C SER A 328 -77.29 -62.93 65.52
N LYS A 329 -77.55 -61.77 66.14
CA LYS A 329 -78.47 -61.66 67.29
C LYS A 329 -79.94 -61.79 66.90
N HIS A 330 -80.34 -61.26 65.75
CA HIS A 330 -81.72 -61.41 65.27
C HIS A 330 -82.04 -62.86 64.89
N ASP A 331 -81.10 -63.59 64.29
CA ASP A 331 -81.25 -65.03 64.01
C ASP A 331 -81.51 -65.84 65.29
N GLU A 332 -80.78 -65.52 66.36
CA GLU A 332 -80.97 -66.13 67.68
C GLU A 332 -82.38 -65.81 68.25
N GLN A 333 -82.87 -64.58 68.09
CA GLN A 333 -84.22 -64.19 68.51
C GLN A 333 -85.35 -64.85 67.70
N ILE A 334 -85.17 -65.03 66.40
CA ILE A 334 -86.14 -65.71 65.53
C ILE A 334 -86.27 -67.18 65.95
N THR A 335 -85.16 -67.83 66.31
CA THR A 335 -85.16 -69.20 66.81
C THR A 335 -86.01 -69.32 68.08
N ILE A 336 -85.85 -68.40 69.03
CA ILE A 336 -86.65 -68.36 70.28
C ILE A 336 -88.15 -68.12 69.99
N HIS A 337 -88.49 -67.19 69.09
CA HIS A 337 -89.89 -66.96 68.72
C HIS A 337 -90.53 -68.18 68.04
N GLY A 338 -89.76 -68.93 67.23
CA GLY A 338 -90.21 -70.18 66.62
C GLY A 338 -90.63 -71.22 67.66
N GLU A 339 -89.86 -71.37 68.74
CA GLU A 339 -90.21 -72.26 69.86
C GLU A 339 -91.49 -71.81 70.60
N GLN A 340 -91.69 -70.49 70.75
CA GLN A 340 -92.86 -69.94 71.43
C GLN A 340 -94.17 -70.17 70.65
N VAL A 341 -94.15 -70.00 69.32
CA VAL A 341 -95.34 -70.21 68.47
C VAL A 341 -95.79 -71.67 68.51
N ALA A 342 -94.85 -72.62 68.47
CA ALA A 342 -95.16 -74.05 68.59
C ALA A 342 -95.90 -74.40 69.89
N ASN A 343 -95.60 -73.69 70.99
CA ASN A 343 -96.28 -73.87 72.28
C ASN A 343 -97.72 -73.32 72.25
N PHE A 344 -97.94 -72.15 71.64
CA PHE A 344 -99.28 -71.57 71.52
C PHE A 344 -100.22 -72.40 70.64
N ASP A 345 -99.74 -72.97 69.54
CA ASP A 345 -100.53 -73.87 68.69
C ASP A 345 -101.01 -75.12 69.46
N GLY A 346 -100.15 -75.68 70.32
CA GLY A 346 -100.52 -76.80 71.20
C GLY A 346 -101.62 -76.46 72.22
N GLN A 347 -101.71 -75.19 72.66
CA GLN A 347 -102.76 -74.75 73.58
C GLN A 347 -104.12 -74.55 72.90
N LEU A 348 -104.13 -74.01 71.67
CA LEU A 348 -105.35 -73.77 70.90
C LEU A 348 -106.08 -75.07 70.53
N ALA A 349 -105.34 -76.12 70.15
CA ALA A 349 -105.93 -77.44 69.86
C ALA A 349 -106.75 -77.98 71.04
N LYS A 350 -106.28 -77.75 72.27
CA LYS A 350 -106.92 -78.20 73.51
C LYS A 350 -108.20 -77.42 73.85
N GLN A 351 -108.28 -76.14 73.50
CA GLN A 351 -109.50 -75.35 73.67
C GLN A 351 -110.59 -75.72 72.65
N GLY A 352 -110.19 -76.12 71.44
CA GLY A 352 -111.12 -76.58 70.41
C GLY A 352 -111.98 -77.77 70.85
N GLU A 353 -111.37 -78.77 71.52
CA GLU A 353 -112.09 -79.94 72.04
C GLU A 353 -113.15 -79.58 73.10
N ASN A 354 -112.87 -78.59 73.96
CA ASN A 354 -113.77 -78.20 75.05
C ASN A 354 -115.04 -77.46 74.59
N ILE A 355 -114.99 -76.75 73.46
CA ILE A 355 -116.13 -76.00 72.91
C ILE A 355 -117.16 -76.95 72.29
N VAL A 356 -116.71 -78.02 71.64
CA VAL A 356 -117.60 -79.04 71.04
C VAL A 356 -118.47 -79.69 72.11
N MET A 357 -117.87 -80.05 73.25
CA MET A 357 -118.56 -80.66 74.41
C MET A 357 -119.71 -79.80 74.97
N HIS A 358 -119.55 -78.49 75.06
CA HIS A 358 -120.59 -77.60 75.61
C HIS A 358 -121.76 -77.38 74.64
N GLY A 359 -121.51 -77.46 73.32
CA GLY A 359 -122.54 -77.31 72.29
C GLY A 359 -123.60 -78.42 72.34
N GLU A 360 -123.19 -79.65 72.63
CA GLU A 360 -124.10 -80.81 72.70
C GLU A 360 -125.04 -80.74 73.91
N GLN A 361 -124.58 -80.20 75.05
CA GLN A 361 -125.40 -80.08 76.27
C GLN A 361 -126.53 -79.05 76.13
N LEU A 362 -126.30 -77.96 75.41
CA LEU A 362 -127.27 -76.87 75.29
C LEU A 362 -128.52 -77.29 74.47
N ALA A 363 -128.34 -78.14 73.47
CA ALA A 363 -129.42 -78.65 72.62
C ALA A 363 -130.47 -79.46 73.40
N LEU A 364 -130.02 -80.20 74.43
CA LEU A 364 -130.85 -81.10 75.22
C LEU A 364 -131.80 -80.34 76.18
N HIS A 365 -131.36 -79.20 76.71
CA HIS A 365 -132.17 -78.35 77.59
C HIS A 365 -133.32 -77.64 76.85
N VAL A 366 -133.14 -77.31 75.57
CA VAL A 366 -134.15 -76.61 74.76
C VAL A 366 -135.36 -77.51 74.48
N GLU A 367 -135.13 -78.80 74.24
CA GLU A 367 -136.21 -79.77 73.97
C GLU A 367 -137.07 -80.05 75.21
N GLN A 368 -136.46 -80.03 76.41
CA GLN A 368 -137.19 -80.24 77.67
C GLN A 368 -138.16 -79.10 78.00
N LEU A 369 -137.83 -77.85 77.67
CA LEU A 369 -138.68 -76.69 77.96
C LEU A 369 -139.95 -76.65 77.09
N ALA A 370 -139.89 -77.11 75.84
CA ALA A 370 -141.04 -77.14 74.93
C ALA A 370 -142.15 -78.11 75.39
N ASN A 371 -141.78 -79.20 76.09
CA ASN A 371 -142.74 -80.22 76.55
C ASN A 371 -143.55 -79.76 77.77
N LEU A 372 -142.96 -78.96 78.66
CA LEU A 372 -143.63 -78.44 79.86
C LEU A 372 -144.72 -77.42 79.52
N ASP A 373 -144.50 -76.59 78.50
CA ASP A 373 -145.44 -75.54 78.08
C ASP A 373 -146.74 -76.12 77.49
N GLY A 374 -146.64 -77.25 76.79
CA GLY A 374 -147.81 -77.98 76.25
C GLY A 374 -148.67 -78.66 77.32
N GLN A 375 -148.11 -78.99 78.49
CA GLN A 375 -148.85 -79.58 79.60
C GLN A 375 -149.70 -78.54 80.36
N LEU A 376 -149.20 -77.31 80.48
CA LEU A 376 -149.92 -76.20 81.14
C LEU A 376 -151.18 -75.78 80.38
N ALA A 377 -151.12 -75.72 79.04
CA ALA A 377 -152.26 -75.33 78.21
C ALA A 377 -153.47 -76.28 78.33
N LYS A 378 -153.25 -77.59 78.53
CA LYS A 378 -154.33 -78.57 78.73
C LYS A 378 -155.01 -78.46 80.10
N HIS A 379 -154.26 -78.04 81.13
CA HIS A 379 -154.81 -77.96 82.49
C HIS A 379 -155.81 -76.80 82.62
N ASP A 380 -155.56 -75.67 81.96
CA ASP A 380 -156.45 -74.49 81.97
C ASP A 380 -157.81 -74.74 81.30
N GLU A 381 -157.85 -75.52 80.21
CA GLU A 381 -159.09 -75.89 79.53
C GLU A 381 -159.97 -76.80 80.41
N THR A 382 -159.33 -77.65 81.21
CA THR A 382 -159.99 -78.59 82.13
C THR A 382 -160.66 -77.87 83.30
N VAL A 383 -159.99 -76.84 83.86
CA VAL A 383 -160.51 -76.04 84.99
C VAL A 383 -161.72 -75.20 84.58
N THR A 384 -161.74 -74.70 83.34
CA THR A 384 -162.86 -73.90 82.81
C THR A 384 -164.14 -74.73 82.67
N THR A 385 -164.01 -76.00 82.26
CA THR A 385 -165.14 -76.92 82.06
C THR A 385 -165.77 -77.40 83.39
N GLN A 386 -164.97 -77.56 84.45
CA GLN A 386 -165.47 -77.93 85.77
C GLN A 386 -166.24 -76.79 86.47
N ALA A 387 -165.89 -75.53 86.21
CA ALA A 387 -166.62 -74.37 86.73
C ALA A 387 -168.06 -74.27 86.17
N GLU A 388 -168.26 -74.61 84.89
CA GLU A 388 -169.59 -74.64 84.27
C GLU A 388 -170.47 -75.79 84.78
N GLN A 389 -169.87 -76.94 85.14
CA GLN A 389 -170.61 -78.06 85.73
C GLN A 389 -171.14 -77.77 87.15
N MET A 390 -170.39 -77.00 87.96
CA MET A 390 -170.83 -76.63 89.31
C MET A 390 -172.03 -75.68 89.31
N ALA A 391 -172.08 -74.71 88.39
CA ALA A 391 -173.23 -73.81 88.23
C ALA A 391 -174.54 -74.58 87.87
N LYS A 392 -174.40 -75.72 87.19
CA LYS A 392 -175.52 -76.61 86.84
C LYS A 392 -176.05 -77.40 88.05
N HIS A 393 -175.14 -77.84 88.93
CA HIS A 393 -175.51 -78.50 90.19
C HIS A 393 -176.21 -77.55 91.18
N ASP A 394 -175.81 -76.27 91.23
CA ASP A 394 -176.50 -75.25 92.04
C ASP A 394 -177.95 -75.01 91.57
N THR A 395 -178.20 -75.11 90.26
CA THR A 395 -179.54 -75.00 89.69
C THR A 395 -180.41 -76.24 89.98
N GLN A 396 -179.79 -77.43 90.08
CA GLN A 396 -180.47 -78.69 90.42
C GLN A 396 -180.81 -78.80 91.91
N MET A 397 -179.94 -78.34 92.81
CA MET A 397 -180.26 -78.30 94.25
C MET A 397 -181.40 -77.34 94.57
N ALA A 398 -181.47 -76.18 93.91
CA ALA A 398 -182.60 -75.25 94.06
C ALA A 398 -183.95 -75.85 93.63
N THR A 399 -183.95 -76.90 92.80
CA THR A 399 -185.14 -77.66 92.39
C THR A 399 -185.51 -78.72 93.44
N CYS A 400 -184.53 -79.39 94.06
CA CYS A 400 -184.76 -80.33 95.17
C CYS A 400 -185.30 -79.62 96.43
N VAL A 401 -184.88 -78.35 96.64
CA VAL A 401 -185.45 -77.43 97.64
C VAL A 401 -186.95 -77.11 97.40
N LYS A 402 -187.49 -77.31 96.19
CA LYS A 402 -188.95 -77.20 95.89
C LYS A 402 -189.70 -78.53 95.99
N ASP A 403 -189.03 -79.66 95.75
CA ASP A 403 -189.66 -80.99 95.76
C ASP A 403 -189.89 -81.53 97.19
N ILE A 404 -189.01 -81.21 98.15
CA ILE A 404 -189.26 -81.55 99.56
C ILE A 404 -190.36 -80.65 100.17
N ASP A 405 -190.40 -79.37 99.78
CA ASP A 405 -191.52 -78.45 100.04
C ASP A 405 -192.86 -78.94 99.43
N SER A 406 -192.81 -79.87 98.47
CA SER A 406 -193.96 -80.50 97.80
C SER A 406 -194.29 -81.92 98.31
N MET A 407 -193.41 -82.52 99.13
CA MET A 407 -193.75 -83.63 100.06
C MET A 407 -194.40 -83.14 101.36
N LYS A 408 -194.76 -81.86 101.42
CA LYS A 408 -196.11 -81.49 101.83
C LYS A 408 -197.11 -82.61 101.47
N LYS A 409 -198.15 -82.74 102.29
CA LYS A 409 -199.52 -82.98 101.79
C LYS A 409 -200.02 -84.38 101.46
N LYS A 410 -199.29 -85.49 101.57
CA LYS A 410 -199.93 -86.82 101.33
C LYS A 410 -199.52 -87.88 102.35
N GLN A 411 -200.54 -88.35 103.06
CA GLN A 411 -200.64 -89.54 103.94
C GLN A 411 -200.01 -89.36 105.35
N PHE A 412 -200.74 -89.14 106.44
CA PHE A 412 -202.13 -89.51 106.77
C PHE A 412 -202.43 -91.01 106.56
N ASP A 413 -202.82 -91.64 107.67
CA ASP A 413 -203.58 -92.88 107.79
C ASP A 413 -202.85 -94.25 107.73
N THR A 414 -202.85 -94.88 108.92
CA THR A 414 -203.21 -96.29 109.23
C THR A 414 -202.12 -97.33 109.58
N GLY A 415 -202.36 -98.02 110.70
CA GLY A 415 -201.90 -99.39 111.03
C GLY A 415 -200.97 -99.45 112.25
N VAL A 416 -201.35 -99.87 113.48
CA VAL A 416 -201.96 -101.12 113.99
C VAL A 416 -200.99 -102.32 114.07
N SER A 417 -200.85 -102.80 115.32
CA SER A 417 -200.34 -104.08 115.84
C SER A 417 -198.83 -104.34 115.96
N SER A 418 -198.46 -104.47 117.26
CA SER A 418 -197.23 -104.92 117.93
C SER A 418 -196.02 -104.00 117.93
#